data_AF-A0A2K9NSC3-F1
#
_entry.id   AF-A0A2K9NSC3-F1
#
_cell.length_a   1.000
_cell.length_b   1.000
_cell.length_c   1.000
_cell.angle_alpha   90.00
_cell.angle_beta   90.00
_cell.angle_gamma   90.00
#
_symmetry.space_group_name_H-M   'P 1'
#
loop_
_entity.id
_entity.type
_entity.pdbx_description
1 polymer ?
#
loop_
_entity_poly.entity_id
_entity_poly.type
_entity_poly.pdbx_seq_one_letter_code
_entity_poly.pdbx_strand_id
1 'polypeptide(L)'
;MFKHSAFFLTTLVFSFNAYSFHAVSEILPSGKILICQDFNQIKKGGIVEVYERFRTDTDRNVKMVKMREITLPKAGEKVKLTHSDFHQVGTTSVNEYHSEESGSATIVSSETLLGEKRLVRKAPDERARPNFNQTYEITKKDIELIEQKCLVAIPDNGLNVDELKKVSW
;
A
#
# COMPACT_ATOMS: atom_id res chain seq x y z
N MET A 1 -53.80 -16.80 6.66
CA MET A 1 -52.94 -15.59 6.50
C MET A 1 -51.59 -15.87 7.14
N PHE A 2 -50.58 -16.26 6.36
CA PHE A 2 -49.22 -16.48 6.87
C PHE A 2 -48.34 -15.29 6.47
N LYS A 3 -48.11 -14.38 7.42
CA LYS A 3 -47.09 -13.34 7.31
C LYS A 3 -45.73 -14.00 7.46
N HIS A 4 -45.02 -14.19 6.36
CA HIS A 4 -43.60 -14.52 6.40
C HIS A 4 -42.85 -13.21 6.64
N SER A 5 -42.41 -13.00 7.89
CA SER A 5 -41.39 -12.00 8.18
C SER A 5 -40.09 -12.46 7.53
N ALA A 6 -39.70 -11.80 6.45
CA ALA A 6 -38.36 -11.91 5.91
C ALA A 6 -37.39 -11.35 6.95
N PHE A 7 -36.71 -12.26 7.65
CA PHE A 7 -35.54 -11.95 8.44
C PHE A 7 -34.44 -11.55 7.45
N PHE A 8 -34.31 -10.24 7.20
CA PHE A 8 -33.14 -9.72 6.50
C PHE A 8 -31.95 -9.96 7.42
N LEU A 9 -31.25 -11.06 7.17
CA LEU A 9 -29.94 -11.33 7.72
C LEU A 9 -29.03 -10.26 7.12
N THR A 10 -28.89 -9.14 7.82
CA THR A 10 -27.79 -8.19 7.58
C THR A 10 -26.52 -8.98 7.83
N THR A 11 -25.94 -9.49 6.74
CA THR A 11 -24.57 -9.96 6.70
C THR A 11 -23.73 -8.87 7.31
N LEU A 12 -23.25 -9.12 8.53
CA LEU A 12 -22.11 -8.43 9.10
C LEU A 12 -20.95 -8.65 8.13
N VAL A 13 -20.84 -7.75 7.15
CA VAL A 13 -19.62 -7.57 6.39
C VAL A 13 -18.65 -6.98 7.39
N PHE A 14 -17.98 -7.86 8.13
CA PHE A 14 -16.81 -7.49 8.89
C PHE A 14 -15.88 -6.83 7.88
N SER A 15 -15.72 -5.51 8.02
CA SER A 15 -14.68 -4.75 7.35
C SER A 15 -13.36 -5.28 7.92
N PHE A 16 -12.90 -6.41 7.39
CA PHE A 16 -11.54 -6.87 7.64
C PHE A 16 -10.65 -5.77 7.12
N ASN A 17 -10.15 -4.93 8.03
CA ASN A 17 -9.23 -3.85 7.70
C ASN A 17 -8.12 -4.44 6.82
N ALA A 18 -8.03 -3.93 5.59
CA ALA A 18 -7.13 -4.43 4.58
C ALA A 18 -5.70 -4.02 4.93
N TYR A 19 -4.96 -4.92 5.59
CA TYR A 19 -3.54 -4.75 5.88
C TYR A 19 -2.63 -4.94 4.65
N SER A 20 -3.16 -5.08 3.44
CA SER A 20 -2.37 -5.12 2.21
C SER A 20 -2.58 -3.82 1.47
N PHE A 21 -1.52 -3.25 0.90
CA PHE A 21 -1.55 -1.88 0.36
C PHE A 21 -1.93 -0.82 1.42
N HIS A 22 -1.23 -0.81 2.57
CA HIS A 22 -1.47 0.16 3.66
C HIS A 22 -0.38 1.22 3.80
N ALA A 23 0.83 0.95 3.30
CA ALA A 23 1.97 1.85 3.40
C ALA A 23 2.08 2.74 2.15
N VAL A 24 2.19 4.04 2.37
CA VAL A 24 2.42 5.00 1.28
C VAL A 24 3.82 4.79 0.72
N SER A 25 3.89 4.34 -0.53
CA SER A 25 5.16 4.09 -1.23
C SER A 25 5.74 5.36 -1.83
N GLU A 26 4.89 6.28 -2.27
CA GLU A 26 5.30 7.54 -2.86
C GLU A 26 4.22 8.61 -2.71
N ILE A 27 4.65 9.86 -2.60
CA ILE A 27 3.78 11.04 -2.65
C ILE A 27 4.19 11.87 -3.85
N LEU A 28 3.24 12.12 -4.74
CA LEU A 28 3.44 12.94 -5.93
C LEU A 28 3.44 14.43 -5.55
N PRO A 29 4.10 15.30 -6.34
CA PRO A 29 4.03 16.76 -6.18
C PRO A 29 2.61 17.33 -6.17
N SER A 30 1.64 16.63 -6.78
CA SER A 30 0.22 16.97 -6.75
C SER A 30 -0.46 16.73 -5.40
N GLY A 31 0.23 16.07 -4.46
CA GLY A 31 -0.31 15.61 -3.18
C GLY A 31 -1.01 14.24 -3.24
N LYS A 32 -1.20 13.66 -4.43
CA LYS A 32 -1.68 12.28 -4.58
C LYS A 32 -0.65 11.30 -4.05
N ILE A 33 -1.13 10.19 -3.50
CA ILE A 33 -0.27 9.14 -2.95
C ILE A 33 -0.40 7.86 -3.77
N LEU A 34 0.73 7.19 -3.93
CA LEU A 34 0.81 5.83 -4.46
C LEU A 34 1.01 4.88 -3.29
N ILE A 35 0.15 3.88 -3.22
CA ILE A 35 0.25 2.79 -2.25
C ILE A 35 0.53 1.54 -3.07
N CYS A 36 1.74 0.99 -3.00
CA CYS A 36 2.16 -0.11 -3.87
C CYS A 36 2.28 -1.42 -3.10
N GLN A 37 2.14 -2.53 -3.83
CA GLN A 37 2.29 -3.87 -3.27
C GLN A 37 3.69 -4.06 -2.68
N ASP A 38 3.75 -4.78 -1.57
CA ASP A 38 5.01 -5.26 -1.00
C ASP A 38 5.53 -6.49 -1.79
N PHE A 39 6.78 -6.90 -1.58
CA PHE A 39 7.44 -7.98 -2.32
C PHE A 39 6.75 -9.34 -2.20
N ASN A 40 5.92 -9.53 -1.16
CA ASN A 40 5.19 -10.76 -0.89
C ASN A 40 3.70 -10.68 -1.28
N GLN A 41 3.31 -9.64 -2.01
CA GLN A 41 1.95 -9.40 -2.44
C GLN A 41 1.84 -9.50 -3.97
N ILE A 42 0.75 -10.09 -4.44
CA ILE A 42 0.42 -10.18 -5.87
C ILE A 42 -0.98 -9.64 -6.09
N LYS A 43 -1.09 -8.51 -6.81
CA LYS A 43 -2.39 -7.99 -7.26
C LYS A 43 -2.96 -8.83 -8.39
N LYS A 44 -4.21 -9.26 -8.24
CA LYS A 44 -4.99 -9.96 -9.28
C LYS A 44 -6.37 -9.31 -9.40
N GLY A 45 -6.47 -8.30 -10.26
CA GLY A 45 -7.71 -7.54 -10.44
C GLY A 45 -8.11 -6.83 -9.15
N GLY A 46 -9.30 -7.15 -8.62
CA GLY A 46 -9.87 -6.57 -7.41
C GLY A 46 -9.43 -7.24 -6.10
N ILE A 47 -8.46 -8.15 -6.13
CA ILE A 47 -7.91 -8.79 -4.93
C ILE A 47 -6.39 -8.68 -4.91
N VAL A 48 -5.81 -8.84 -3.72
CA VAL A 48 -4.39 -9.09 -3.50
C VAL A 48 -4.20 -10.41 -2.77
N GLU A 49 -3.29 -11.22 -3.29
CA GLU A 49 -2.84 -12.45 -2.63
C GLU A 49 -1.59 -12.13 -1.81
N VAL A 50 -1.58 -12.52 -0.54
CA VAL A 50 -0.44 -12.33 0.37
C VAL A 50 0.26 -13.65 0.59
N TYR A 51 1.59 -13.63 0.47
CA TYR A 51 2.44 -14.79 0.64
C TYR A 51 3.39 -14.60 1.82
N GLU A 52 3.81 -15.69 2.45
CA GLU A 52 4.87 -15.69 3.45
C GLU A 52 5.98 -16.66 3.07
N ARG A 53 7.21 -16.30 3.44
CA ARG A 53 8.38 -17.15 3.25
C ARG A 53 8.36 -18.21 4.33
N PHE A 54 8.18 -19.47 3.93
CA PHE A 54 8.32 -20.59 4.83
C PHE A 54 9.67 -21.26 4.60
N ARG A 55 10.47 -21.39 5.66
CA ARG A 55 11.67 -22.23 5.70
C ARG A 55 11.34 -23.46 6.52
N THR A 56 11.45 -24.64 5.92
CA THR A 56 11.47 -25.90 6.64
C THR A 56 12.91 -26.21 7.03
N ASP A 57 13.13 -26.74 8.23
CA ASP A 57 14.47 -27.07 8.76
C ASP A 57 15.29 -28.01 7.85
N THR A 58 14.62 -28.74 6.96
CA THR A 58 15.19 -29.73 6.05
C THR A 58 15.41 -29.25 4.61
N ASP A 59 14.87 -28.11 4.21
CA ASP A 59 14.94 -27.63 2.82
C ASP A 59 15.51 -26.20 2.78
N ARG A 60 16.70 -26.04 2.19
CA ARG A 60 17.31 -24.71 1.98
C ARG A 60 16.52 -23.86 0.99
N ASN A 61 15.56 -24.45 0.29
CA ASN A 61 14.69 -23.74 -0.65
C ASN A 61 13.59 -23.00 0.12
N VAL A 62 13.64 -21.68 0.06
CA VAL A 62 12.57 -20.81 0.56
C VAL A 62 11.34 -21.01 -0.33
N LYS A 63 10.25 -21.53 0.25
CA LYS A 63 8.96 -21.62 -0.45
C LYS A 63 8.10 -20.43 -0.06
N MET A 64 7.46 -19.81 -1.06
CA MET A 64 6.43 -18.80 -0.84
C MET A 64 5.09 -19.52 -0.70
N VAL A 65 4.45 -19.40 0.47
CA VAL A 65 3.14 -20.02 0.74
C VAL A 65 2.09 -18.92 0.78
N LYS A 66 1.00 -19.10 0.03
CA LYS A 66 -0.13 -18.16 0.05
C LYS A 66 -0.83 -18.26 1.40
N MET A 67 -0.96 -17.13 2.09
CA MET A 67 -1.53 -17.06 3.44
C MET A 67 -2.98 -16.59 3.41
N ARG A 68 -3.29 -15.61 2.56
CA ARG A 68 -4.62 -14.99 2.51
C ARG A 68 -4.87 -14.26 1.20
N GLU A 69 -6.14 -13.97 0.96
CA GLU A 69 -6.62 -13.06 -0.08
C GLU A 69 -7.31 -11.87 0.60
N ILE A 70 -7.07 -10.67 0.08
CA ILE A 70 -7.69 -9.44 0.57
C ILE A 70 -8.34 -8.73 -0.62
N THR A 71 -9.60 -8.33 -0.47
CA THR A 71 -10.28 -7.51 -1.46
C THR A 71 -9.69 -6.11 -1.46
N LEU A 72 -9.35 -5.61 -2.64
CA LEU A 72 -8.85 -4.25 -2.80
C LEU A 72 -10.02 -3.26 -2.83
N PRO A 73 -9.82 -2.06 -2.26
CA PRO A 73 -10.80 -1.00 -2.30
C PRO A 73 -11.01 -0.50 -3.73
N LYS A 74 -12.23 -0.05 -4.01
CA LYS A 74 -12.61 0.53 -5.31
C LYS A 74 -12.43 2.04 -5.31
N ALA A 75 -12.37 2.63 -6.50
CA ALA A 75 -12.40 4.09 -6.64
C ALA A 75 -13.63 4.70 -5.93
N GLY A 76 -13.39 5.74 -5.15
CA GLY A 76 -14.38 6.39 -4.29
C GLY A 76 -14.45 5.84 -2.86
N GLU A 77 -13.86 4.67 -2.58
CA GLU A 77 -13.80 4.13 -1.22
C GLU A 77 -12.69 4.78 -0.41
N LYS A 78 -12.94 4.94 0.89
CA LYS A 78 -11.96 5.44 1.85
C LYS A 78 -11.15 4.29 2.42
N VAL A 79 -9.84 4.50 2.48
CA VAL A 79 -8.90 3.62 3.15
C VAL A 79 -8.29 4.31 4.36
N LYS A 80 -8.04 3.53 5.40
CA LYS A 80 -7.22 3.95 6.53
C LYS A 80 -5.76 3.77 6.15
N LEU A 81 -4.94 4.79 6.43
CA LEU A 81 -3.50 4.73 6.30
C LEU A 81 -2.92 4.49 7.69
N THR A 82 -2.02 3.52 7.78
CA THR A 82 -1.37 3.15 9.04
C THR A 82 0.13 3.32 8.88
N HIS A 83 0.73 4.07 9.79
CA HIS A 83 2.17 4.09 9.97
C HIS A 83 2.57 2.92 10.86
N SER A 84 3.70 2.31 10.55
CA SER A 84 4.21 1.17 11.32
C SER A 84 5.70 1.32 11.55
N ASP A 85 6.12 1.28 12.81
CA ASP A 85 7.50 1.38 13.24
C ASP A 85 7.90 0.24 14.15
N PHE A 86 9.19 -0.06 14.17
CA PHE A 86 9.80 -0.98 15.12
C PHE A 86 10.64 -0.20 16.11
N HIS A 87 10.29 -0.26 17.39
CA HIS A 87 11.08 0.35 18.45
C HIS A 87 11.87 -0.73 19.18
N GLN A 88 13.18 -0.50 19.35
CA GLN A 88 13.96 -1.32 20.27
C GLN A 88 13.61 -0.91 21.70
N VAL A 89 13.07 -1.84 22.49
CA VAL A 89 12.72 -1.58 23.88
C VAL A 89 13.75 -2.21 24.82
N GLY A 90 14.43 -1.36 25.57
CA GLY A 90 15.47 -1.77 26.53
C GLY A 90 16.80 -2.18 25.89
N THR A 91 17.62 -2.93 26.64
CA THR A 91 18.93 -3.46 26.17
C THR A 91 18.82 -4.76 25.38
N THR A 92 17.62 -5.33 25.30
CA THR A 92 17.33 -6.55 24.54
C THR A 92 17.05 -6.21 23.08
N SER A 93 17.49 -7.08 22.16
CA SER A 93 17.22 -7.00 20.71
C SER A 93 15.78 -7.40 20.34
N VAL A 94 14.82 -7.10 21.23
CA VAL A 94 13.39 -7.29 20.97
C VAL A 94 12.86 -5.99 20.40
N ASN A 95 12.48 -6.03 19.13
CA ASN A 95 11.80 -4.94 18.46
C ASN A 95 10.30 -5.06 18.74
N GLU A 96 9.72 -4.07 19.42
CA GLU A 96 8.27 -3.94 19.53
C GLU A 96 7.72 -3.33 18.24
N TYR A 97 6.72 -3.99 17.65
CA TYR A 97 5.99 -3.47 16.51
C TYR A 97 4.91 -2.50 16.99
N HIS A 98 5.01 -1.24 16.54
CA HIS A 98 4.00 -0.22 16.78
C HIS A 98 3.30 0.11 15.46
N SER A 99 1.97 0.18 15.50
CA SER A 99 1.17 0.61 14.35
C SER A 99 0.15 1.64 14.80
N GLU A 100 0.19 2.82 14.19
CA GLU A 100 -0.70 3.93 14.48
C GLU A 100 -1.46 4.34 13.21
N GLU A 101 -2.76 4.64 13.35
CA GLU A 101 -3.55 5.19 12.26
C GLU A 101 -3.09 6.63 11.98
N SER A 102 -2.48 6.85 10.82
CA SER A 102 -1.95 8.16 10.43
C SER A 102 -2.99 9.05 9.79
N GLY A 103 -4.10 8.48 9.32
CA GLY A 103 -5.22 9.18 8.73
C GLY A 103 -5.94 8.34 7.69
N SER A 104 -6.63 9.00 6.75
CA SER A 104 -7.37 8.33 5.68
C SER A 104 -7.10 8.95 4.32
N ALA A 105 -7.37 8.17 3.28
CA ALA A 105 -7.32 8.62 1.90
C ALA A 105 -8.48 8.01 1.10
N THR A 106 -8.89 8.69 0.04
CA THR A 106 -9.92 8.21 -0.89
C THR A 106 -9.25 7.64 -2.13
N ILE A 107 -9.57 6.40 -2.50
CA ILE A 107 -9.04 5.75 -3.70
C ILE A 107 -9.57 6.44 -4.95
N VAL A 108 -8.69 6.67 -5.92
CA VAL A 108 -9.04 7.26 -7.22
C VAL A 108 -8.48 6.42 -8.36
N SER A 109 -8.97 6.67 -9.57
CA SER A 109 -8.44 6.01 -10.76
C SER A 109 -6.99 6.44 -11.02
N SER A 110 -6.16 5.47 -11.39
CA SER A 110 -4.81 5.66 -11.93
C SER A 110 -4.78 6.62 -13.12
N GLU A 111 -5.79 6.61 -13.97
CA GLU A 111 -5.92 7.53 -15.10
C GLU A 111 -5.88 9.01 -14.68
N THR A 112 -6.22 9.33 -13.43
CA THR A 112 -6.10 10.70 -12.90
C THR A 112 -4.66 11.19 -12.77
N LEU A 113 -3.67 10.31 -12.95
CA LEU A 113 -2.25 10.63 -12.91
C LEU A 113 -1.67 11.00 -14.28
N LEU A 114 -2.41 10.84 -15.38
CA LEU A 114 -1.88 11.13 -16.71
C LEU A 114 -1.51 12.62 -16.80
N GLY A 115 -0.26 12.91 -17.18
CA GLY A 115 0.25 14.28 -17.22
C GLY A 115 0.73 14.82 -15.87
N GLU A 116 0.56 14.07 -14.78
CA GLU A 116 1.12 14.46 -13.49
C GLU A 116 2.63 14.31 -13.46
N LYS A 117 3.27 15.10 -12.60
CA LYS A 117 4.72 15.06 -12.41
C LYS A 117 5.06 13.98 -11.38
N ARG A 118 6.13 13.24 -11.63
CA ARG A 118 6.72 12.30 -10.69
C ARG A 118 8.19 12.66 -10.45
N LEU A 119 8.63 12.58 -9.20
CA LEU A 119 10.01 12.79 -8.81
C LEU A 119 10.69 11.43 -8.65
N VAL A 120 11.57 11.07 -9.57
CA VAL A 120 12.36 9.83 -9.43
C VAL A 120 13.81 10.17 -9.14
N ARG A 121 14.30 9.55 -8.07
CA ARG A 121 15.72 9.56 -7.71
C ARG A 121 16.44 8.63 -8.67
N LYS A 122 17.31 9.18 -9.51
CA LYS A 122 18.16 8.36 -10.37
C LYS A 122 19.39 7.91 -9.61
N ALA A 123 19.76 6.64 -9.81
CA ALA A 123 21.04 6.12 -9.35
C ALA A 123 22.19 6.98 -9.92
N PRO A 124 23.28 7.15 -9.17
CA PRO A 124 24.44 7.88 -9.67
C PRO A 124 24.97 7.22 -10.94
N ASP A 125 25.27 8.04 -11.95
CA ASP A 125 26.00 7.65 -13.15
C ASP A 125 27.51 7.66 -12.84
N GLU A 126 28.28 6.82 -13.53
CA GLU A 126 29.74 6.67 -13.46
C GLU A 126 30.50 8.00 -13.62
N ARG A 127 29.81 9.05 -14.10
CA ARG A 127 30.33 10.42 -14.31
C ARG A 127 30.00 11.43 -13.19
N ALA A 128 29.74 10.96 -11.97
CA ALA A 128 29.71 11.78 -10.74
C ALA A 128 28.61 12.87 -10.67
N ARG A 129 27.35 12.51 -10.90
CA ARG A 129 26.24 13.30 -10.33
C ARG A 129 25.82 12.67 -8.99
N PRO A 130 25.83 13.41 -7.87
CA PRO A 130 25.15 12.94 -6.66
C PRO A 130 23.68 12.69 -7.02
N ASN A 131 23.02 11.78 -6.28
CA ASN A 131 21.60 11.47 -6.45
C ASN A 131 20.81 12.72 -6.85
N PHE A 132 20.33 12.77 -8.10
CA PHE A 132 19.56 13.92 -8.58
C PHE A 132 18.11 13.49 -8.79
N ASN A 133 17.20 14.35 -8.35
CA ASN A 133 15.79 14.17 -8.59
C ASN A 133 15.49 14.66 -10.01
N GLN A 134 15.05 13.75 -10.88
CA GLN A 134 14.51 14.12 -12.17
C GLN A 134 12.99 14.14 -12.07
N THR A 135 12.39 15.25 -12.49
CA THR A 135 10.94 15.31 -12.68
C THR A 135 10.61 14.81 -14.08
N TYR A 136 9.67 13.88 -14.20
CA TYR A 136 9.10 13.52 -15.49
C TYR A 136 7.58 13.47 -15.41
N GLU A 137 6.95 13.56 -16.57
CA GLU A 137 5.51 13.50 -16.73
C GLU A 137 5.05 12.05 -16.86
N ILE A 138 4.05 11.66 -16.08
CA ILE A 138 3.48 10.31 -16.08
C ILE A 138 2.76 10.09 -17.41
N THR A 139 3.21 9.08 -18.12
CA THR A 139 2.67 8.68 -19.44
C THR A 139 1.65 7.56 -19.30
N LYS A 140 0.92 7.24 -20.38
CA LYS A 140 0.01 6.08 -20.42
C LYS A 140 0.71 4.76 -20.08
N LYS A 141 1.97 4.58 -20.49
CA LYS A 141 2.75 3.39 -20.16
C LYS A 141 3.03 3.29 -18.65
N ASP A 142 3.23 4.43 -18.00
CA ASP A 142 3.40 4.48 -16.54
C ASP A 142 2.09 4.15 -15.82
N ILE A 143 0.94 4.61 -16.34
CA ILE A 143 -0.39 4.27 -15.81
C ILE A 143 -0.59 2.75 -15.77
N GLU A 144 -0.29 2.05 -16.85
CA GLU A 144 -0.42 0.58 -16.90
C GLU A 144 0.45 -0.11 -15.82
N LEU A 145 1.67 0.38 -15.60
CA LEU A 145 2.56 -0.15 -14.57
C LEU A 145 2.06 0.16 -13.16
N ILE A 146 1.54 1.37 -12.94
CA ILE A 146 0.95 1.79 -11.67
C ILE A 146 -0.29 0.94 -11.38
N GLU A 147 -1.17 0.71 -12.35
CA GLU A 147 -2.37 -0.12 -12.19
C GLU A 147 -2.04 -1.55 -11.78
N GLN A 148 -0.96 -2.12 -12.30
CA GLN A 148 -0.56 -3.48 -11.96
C GLN A 148 -0.03 -3.60 -10.52
N LYS A 149 0.57 -2.54 -9.99
CA LYS A 149 1.38 -2.63 -8.76
C LYS A 149 0.90 -1.76 -7.62
N CYS A 150 0.06 -0.77 -7.88
CA CYS A 150 -0.29 0.27 -6.94
C CYS A 150 -1.79 0.57 -6.93
N LEU A 151 -2.22 1.19 -5.85
CA LEU A 151 -3.44 1.97 -5.74
C LEU A 151 -3.06 3.44 -5.74
N VAL A 152 -3.94 4.28 -6.28
CA VAL A 152 -3.81 5.73 -6.26
C VAL A 152 -4.85 6.27 -5.29
N ALA A 153 -4.44 7.17 -4.41
CA ALA A 153 -5.36 7.79 -3.46
C ALA A 153 -5.11 9.28 -3.32
N ILE A 154 -6.15 9.99 -2.91
CA ILE A 154 -6.08 11.40 -2.49
C ILE A 154 -6.21 11.40 -0.97
N PRO A 155 -5.23 11.95 -0.23
CA PRO A 155 -5.33 12.02 1.21
C PRO A 155 -6.49 12.91 1.65
N ASP A 156 -7.21 12.51 2.70
CA ASP A 156 -8.23 13.36 3.32
C ASP A 156 -7.57 14.52 4.08
N ASN A 157 -8.30 15.62 4.29
CA ASN A 157 -7.81 16.78 5.04
C ASN A 157 -7.28 16.36 6.43
N GLY A 158 -6.06 16.79 6.77
CA GLY A 158 -5.44 16.51 8.06
C GLY A 158 -4.39 15.39 8.06
N LEU A 159 -4.18 14.69 6.94
CA LEU A 159 -3.07 13.74 6.83
C LEU A 159 -1.72 14.47 6.83
N ASN A 160 -0.88 14.25 7.85
CA ASN A 160 0.50 14.72 7.84
C ASN A 160 1.36 13.79 6.98
N VAL A 161 1.47 14.15 5.71
CA VAL A 161 2.13 13.34 4.69
C VAL A 161 3.64 13.15 4.94
N ASP A 162 4.27 14.03 5.73
CA ASP A 162 5.68 13.90 6.10
C ASP A 162 5.93 12.87 7.20
N GLU A 163 4.93 12.52 8.01
CA GLU A 163 5.03 11.43 8.99
C GLU A 163 5.00 10.06 8.32
N LEU A 164 4.24 9.92 7.22
CA LEU A 164 4.15 8.68 6.44
C LEU A 164 5.44 8.29 5.71
N LYS A 165 6.37 9.22 5.51
CA LYS A 165 7.67 8.95 4.86
C LYS A 165 8.68 8.29 5.78
N LYS A 166 8.46 8.29 7.10
CA LYS A 166 9.42 7.80 8.09
C LYS A 166 9.33 6.28 8.24
N VAL A 167 9.58 5.50 7.20
CA VAL A 167 9.87 4.08 7.42
C VAL A 167 11.28 4.00 8.01
N SER A 168 11.40 3.91 9.34
CA SER A 168 12.68 3.58 9.98
C SER A 168 12.88 2.07 9.93
N TRP A 169 13.85 1.64 9.12
CA TRP A 169 14.49 0.33 9.23
C TRP A 169 15.68 0.41 10.15
#